data_AF-A0A7S0AJ90-F1
#
_entry.id   AF-A0A7S0AJ90-F1
#
_cell.length_a   1.000
_cell.length_b   1.000
_cell.length_c   1.000
_cell.angle_alpha   90.00
_cell.angle_beta   90.00
_cell.angle_gamma   90.00
#
_symmetry.space_group_name_H-M   'P 1'
#
loop_
_entity.id
_entity.type
_entity.pdbx_description
1 polymer ?
#
loop_
_entity_poly.entity_id
_entity_poly.type
_entity_poly.pdbx_seq_one_letter_code
_entity_poly.pdbx_strand_id
1 'polypeptide(L)'
;MKCLDSINDKVGNSFVGRFFKFEERGAKFTNELAGASATFLTMAYILAVNPRILADSGGPCVAPDGNIFAPEYEECVEDIKRQYITSTAIGSMVGCLLMGLMANLPIALAPGMGMNAYFTYSVVGWRGTGSVSYQAAVTAVMIEGAIFFVLSITGARYAIIRLIPEPVRIATPAAIGAFLAHLGLQTAEGIGLVVSDIATAVTLGGCPEDR
;
A
#
# COMPACT_ATOMS: atom_id res chain seq x y z
N MET A 1 -1.68 29.47 21.63
CA MET A 1 -2.24 29.95 20.34
C MET A 1 -1.29 30.91 19.62
N LYS A 2 -0.91 32.06 20.19
CA LYS A 2 -0.01 33.06 19.54
C LYS A 2 1.29 32.50 18.91
N CYS A 3 1.90 31.48 19.51
CA CYS A 3 3.12 30.86 18.98
C CYS A 3 2.87 30.05 17.69
N LEU A 4 1.76 29.29 17.63
CA LEU A 4 1.40 28.49 16.46
C LEU A 4 0.99 29.40 15.29
N ASP A 5 0.26 30.48 15.57
CA ASP A 5 -0.12 31.46 14.55
C ASP A 5 1.13 32.18 13.98
N SER A 6 2.09 32.54 14.84
CA SER A 6 3.36 33.13 14.40
C SER A 6 4.21 32.18 13.53
N ILE A 7 4.19 30.88 13.81
CA ILE A 7 4.86 29.86 12.98
C ILE A 7 4.12 29.71 11.63
N ASN A 8 2.79 29.65 11.66
CA ASN A 8 1.97 29.56 10.46
C ASN A 8 2.18 30.77 9.53
N ASP A 9 2.22 31.98 10.07
CA ASP A 9 2.42 33.21 9.28
C ASP A 9 3.86 33.30 8.73
N LYS A 10 4.86 32.87 9.49
CA LYS A 10 6.26 32.81 9.02
C LYS A 10 6.46 31.79 7.91
N VAL A 11 5.87 30.60 8.03
CA VAL A 11 5.96 29.55 7.01
C VAL A 11 5.13 29.90 5.79
N GLY A 12 3.93 30.49 5.98
CA GLY A 12 3.08 30.97 4.89
C GLY A 12 3.75 32.02 4.01
N ASN A 13 4.47 32.96 4.62
CA ASN A 13 5.22 33.99 3.89
C ASN A 13 6.59 33.51 3.36
N SER A 14 7.01 32.29 3.69
CA SER A 14 8.29 31.73 3.23
C SER A 14 8.22 31.23 1.79
N PHE A 15 9.38 30.86 1.23
CA PHE A 15 9.47 30.19 -0.07
C PHE A 15 8.58 28.94 -0.14
N VAL A 16 8.47 28.18 0.96
CA VAL A 16 7.65 26.96 1.03
C VAL A 16 6.17 27.29 0.92
N GLY A 17 5.68 28.29 1.68
CA GLY A 17 4.28 28.71 1.62
C GLY A 17 3.87 29.27 0.26
N ARG A 18 4.78 29.98 -0.41
CA ARG A 18 4.59 30.45 -1.80
C ARG A 18 4.63 29.31 -2.82
N PHE A 19 5.57 28.37 -2.69
CA PHE A 19 5.69 27.22 -3.59
C PHE A 19 4.45 26.33 -3.51
N PHE A 20 3.98 26.00 -2.31
CA PHE A 20 2.80 25.16 -2.09
C PHE A 20 1.47 25.92 -2.08
N LYS A 21 1.49 27.24 -2.35
CA LYS A 21 0.31 28.10 -2.46
C LYS A 21 -0.62 28.03 -1.22
N PHE A 22 -0.03 28.11 -0.02
CA PHE A 22 -0.77 27.97 1.24
C PHE A 22 -1.88 29.03 1.40
N GLU A 23 -1.61 30.28 0.99
CA GLU A 23 -2.56 31.39 1.08
C GLU A 23 -3.76 31.20 0.14
N GLU A 24 -3.53 30.76 -1.11
CA GLU A 24 -4.61 30.46 -2.07
C GLU A 24 -5.47 29.26 -1.62
N ARG A 25 -4.88 28.32 -0.88
CA ARG A 25 -5.55 27.10 -0.39
C ARG A 25 -6.18 27.28 1.00
N GLY A 26 -5.98 28.42 1.66
CA GLY A 26 -6.41 28.64 3.04
C GLY A 26 -5.77 27.65 4.04
N ALA A 27 -4.61 27.08 3.70
CA ALA A 27 -3.95 26.02 4.46
C ALA A 27 -3.02 26.60 5.54
N LYS A 28 -3.00 25.97 6.73
CA LYS A 28 -2.09 26.30 7.83
C LYS A 28 -1.05 25.18 7.98
N PHE A 29 0.22 25.54 8.14
CA PHE A 29 1.31 24.56 8.29
C PHE A 29 1.04 23.53 9.41
N THR A 30 0.48 23.97 10.55
CA THR A 30 0.13 23.07 11.65
C THR A 30 -0.96 22.06 11.30
N ASN A 31 -1.95 22.48 10.50
CA ASN A 31 -3.05 21.61 10.07
C ASN A 31 -2.57 20.62 9.02
N GLU A 32 -1.74 21.07 8.08
CA GLU A 32 -1.09 20.21 7.09
C GLU A 32 -0.19 19.17 7.76
N LEU A 33 0.58 19.56 8.79
CA LEU A 33 1.42 18.62 9.54
C LEU A 33 0.58 17.57 10.28
N ALA A 34 -0.54 17.96 10.87
CA ALA A 34 -1.47 17.04 11.52
C ALA A 34 -2.18 16.10 10.52
N GLY A 35 -2.55 16.62 9.35
CA GLY A 35 -3.10 15.81 8.26
C GLY A 35 -2.06 14.82 7.71
N ALA A 36 -0.82 15.27 7.55
CA ALA A 36 0.29 14.44 7.10
C ALA A 36 0.63 13.34 8.11
N SER A 37 0.63 13.63 9.42
CA SER A 37 0.87 12.61 10.44
C SER A 37 -0.23 11.56 10.48
N ALA A 38 -1.50 11.98 10.38
CA ALA A 38 -2.63 11.05 10.26
C ALA A 38 -2.51 10.17 9.00
N THR A 39 -2.15 10.78 7.86
CA THR A 39 -1.96 10.06 6.59
C THR A 39 -0.78 9.08 6.67
N PHE A 40 0.33 9.48 7.29
CA PHE A 40 1.48 8.61 7.50
C PHE A 40 1.11 7.38 8.35
N LEU A 41 0.44 7.60 9.49
CA LEU A 41 0.03 6.50 10.36
C LEU A 41 -0.97 5.56 9.69
N THR A 42 -1.90 6.10 8.89
CA THR A 42 -2.87 5.28 8.14
C THR A 42 -2.24 4.51 6.99
N MET A 43 -1.08 4.92 6.47
CA MET A 43 -0.35 4.19 5.42
C MET A 43 0.74 3.28 6.00
N ALA A 44 1.15 3.47 7.25
CA ALA A 44 2.24 2.72 7.87
C ALA A 44 1.99 1.20 7.89
N TYR A 45 0.72 0.75 7.98
CA TYR A 45 0.39 -0.68 7.93
C TYR A 45 0.87 -1.34 6.62
N ILE A 46 0.97 -0.59 5.51
CA ILE A 46 1.43 -1.11 4.22
C ILE A 46 2.86 -1.65 4.34
N LEU A 47 3.70 -1.07 5.21
CA LEU A 47 5.06 -1.55 5.43
C LEU A 47 5.12 -2.94 6.09
N ALA A 48 4.07 -3.35 6.81
CA ALA A 48 3.96 -4.68 7.39
C ALA A 48 3.24 -5.64 6.43
N VAL A 49 2.08 -5.23 5.91
CA VAL A 49 1.19 -6.13 5.15
C VAL A 49 1.68 -6.36 3.72
N ASN A 50 2.19 -5.34 3.03
CA ASN A 50 2.59 -5.50 1.62
C ASN A 50 3.73 -6.53 1.45
N PRO A 51 4.83 -6.46 2.22
CA PRO A 51 5.93 -7.41 2.11
C PRO A 51 5.54 -8.83 2.47
N ARG A 52 4.62 -9.00 3.42
CA ARG A 52 4.06 -10.30 3.79
C ARG A 52 3.31 -10.92 2.62
N ILE A 53 2.34 -10.19 2.05
CA ILE A 53 1.57 -10.68 0.90
C ILE A 53 2.49 -10.98 -0.28
N LEU A 54 3.45 -10.11 -0.61
CA LEU A 54 4.34 -10.37 -1.74
C LEU A 54 5.31 -11.53 -1.49
N ALA A 55 5.79 -11.72 -0.25
CA ALA A 55 6.65 -12.85 0.09
C ALA A 55 5.94 -14.20 -0.05
N ASP A 56 4.63 -14.25 0.18
CA ASP A 56 3.80 -15.45 -0.01
C ASP A 56 3.81 -15.96 -1.46
N SER A 57 4.14 -15.10 -2.44
CA SER A 57 4.29 -15.52 -3.85
C SER A 57 5.53 -16.40 -4.08
N GLY A 58 6.46 -16.45 -3.12
CA GLY A 58 7.77 -17.06 -3.27
C GLY A 58 8.83 -16.13 -3.86
N GLY A 59 8.42 -14.99 -4.43
CA GLY A 59 9.34 -14.01 -5.00
C GLY A 59 10.24 -14.62 -6.09
N PRO A 60 11.46 -14.09 -6.26
CA PRO A 60 12.49 -14.71 -7.09
C PRO A 60 13.13 -16.00 -6.50
N CYS A 61 12.70 -16.52 -5.34
CA CYS A 61 13.29 -17.74 -4.79
C CYS A 61 12.99 -18.94 -5.69
N VAL A 62 13.99 -19.81 -5.84
CA VAL A 62 13.85 -21.08 -6.55
C VAL A 62 13.95 -22.20 -5.52
N ALA A 63 12.93 -23.05 -5.45
CA ALA A 63 12.93 -24.20 -4.56
C ALA A 63 13.98 -25.24 -5.00
N PRO A 64 14.94 -25.62 -4.14
CA PRO A 64 15.87 -26.71 -4.44
C PRO A 64 15.07 -28.01 -4.61
N ASP A 65 15.31 -28.73 -5.71
CA ASP A 65 14.63 -29.98 -6.08
C ASP A 65 13.09 -29.89 -6.17
N GLY A 66 12.53 -28.68 -6.30
CA GLY A 66 11.09 -28.44 -6.29
C GLY A 66 10.44 -28.55 -4.90
N ASN A 67 11.23 -28.70 -3.83
CA ASN A 67 10.71 -28.75 -2.47
C ASN A 67 10.51 -27.35 -1.89
N ILE A 68 9.28 -26.85 -1.98
CA ILE A 68 8.86 -25.55 -1.45
C ILE A 68 8.90 -25.45 0.09
N PHE A 69 9.17 -26.55 0.80
CA PHE A 69 9.30 -26.59 2.26
C PHE A 69 10.76 -26.81 2.72
N ALA A 70 11.72 -26.74 1.80
CA ALA A 70 13.13 -26.82 2.16
C ALA A 70 13.52 -25.62 3.06
N PRO A 71 14.36 -25.83 4.09
CA PRO A 71 14.79 -24.75 4.98
C PRO A 71 15.52 -23.64 4.23
N GLU A 72 16.27 -23.97 3.18
CA GLU A 72 16.96 -23.02 2.30
C GLU A 72 15.97 -22.09 1.57
N TYR A 73 14.79 -22.60 1.20
CA TYR A 73 13.76 -21.81 0.54
C TYR A 73 13.07 -20.85 1.52
N GLU A 74 12.81 -21.29 2.76
CA GLU A 74 12.23 -20.43 3.81
C GLU A 74 13.17 -19.28 4.19
N GLU A 75 14.48 -19.52 4.27
CA GLU A 75 15.48 -18.48 4.52
C GLU A 75 15.47 -17.42 3.40
N CYS A 76 15.42 -17.87 2.14
CA CYS A 76 15.30 -16.98 0.99
C CYS A 76 14.02 -16.11 1.03
N VAL A 77 12.88 -16.69 1.40
CA VAL A 77 11.59 -15.97 1.48
C VAL A 77 11.63 -14.90 2.57
N GLU A 78 12.21 -15.20 3.73
CA GLU A 78 12.36 -14.23 4.82
C GLU A 78 13.33 -13.08 4.46
N ASP A 79 14.38 -13.35 3.70
CA ASP A 79 15.28 -12.30 3.20
C ASP A 79 14.58 -11.37 2.19
N ILE A 80 13.81 -11.93 1.27
CA ILE A 80 13.03 -11.15 0.30
C ILE A 80 11.98 -10.29 0.99
N LYS A 81 11.30 -10.81 2.02
CA LYS A 81 10.35 -10.05 2.82
C LYS A 81 10.98 -8.77 3.39
N ARG A 82 12.22 -8.85 3.89
CA ARG A 82 12.97 -7.67 4.35
C ARG A 82 13.28 -6.69 3.23
N GLN A 83 13.64 -7.20 2.04
CA GLN A 83 13.88 -6.36 0.85
C GLN A 83 12.62 -5.67 0.35
N TYR A 84 11.45 -6.32 0.42
CA TYR A 84 10.19 -5.70 0.04
C TYR A 84 9.75 -4.60 1.00
N ILE A 85 10.05 -4.69 2.31
CA ILE A 85 9.82 -3.60 3.27
C ILE A 85 10.58 -2.34 2.81
N THR A 86 11.89 -2.48 2.57
CA THR A 86 12.76 -1.36 2.20
C THR A 86 12.41 -0.81 0.82
N SER A 87 12.14 -1.68 -0.16
CA SER A 87 11.70 -1.29 -1.50
C SER A 87 10.37 -0.51 -1.47
N THR A 88 9.39 -0.99 -0.69
CA THR A 88 8.08 -0.33 -0.55
C THR A 88 8.21 1.06 0.08
N ALA A 89 9.03 1.19 1.12
CA ALA A 89 9.27 2.46 1.81
C ALA A 89 9.93 3.49 0.87
N ILE A 90 10.98 3.08 0.16
CA ILE A 90 11.71 3.96 -0.76
C ILE A 90 10.82 4.34 -1.95
N GLY A 91 10.11 3.37 -2.54
CA GLY A 91 9.21 3.62 -3.67
C GLY A 91 8.09 4.61 -3.32
N SER A 92 7.45 4.42 -2.16
CA SER A 92 6.39 5.32 -1.68
C SER A 92 6.93 6.70 -1.34
N MET A 93 8.12 6.78 -0.73
CA MET A 93 8.79 8.06 -0.46
C MET A 93 9.07 8.84 -1.73
N VAL A 94 9.66 8.21 -2.75
CA VAL A 94 9.96 8.85 -4.04
C VAL A 94 8.66 9.27 -4.73
N GLY A 95 7.62 8.43 -4.74
CA GLY A 95 6.31 8.76 -5.32
C GLY A 95 5.67 9.99 -4.64
N CYS A 96 5.62 10.00 -3.31
CA CYS A 96 5.10 11.13 -2.54
C CYS A 96 5.91 12.41 -2.78
N LEU A 97 7.24 12.32 -2.84
CA LEU A 97 8.11 13.47 -3.11
C LEU A 97 7.88 14.04 -4.51
N LEU A 98 7.76 13.19 -5.53
CA LEU A 98 7.47 13.65 -6.90
C LEU A 98 6.09 14.30 -6.99
N MET A 99 5.07 13.77 -6.31
CA MET A 99 3.75 14.41 -6.25
C MET A 99 3.77 15.75 -5.53
N GLY A 100 4.51 15.85 -4.42
CA GLY A 100 4.65 17.09 -3.67
C GLY A 100 5.44 18.15 -4.44
N LEU A 101 6.62 17.81 -4.94
CA LEU A 101 7.56 18.77 -5.54
C LEU A 101 7.25 19.10 -7.00
N MET A 102 6.84 18.12 -7.82
CA MET A 102 6.58 18.38 -9.24
C MET A 102 5.12 18.71 -9.51
N ALA A 103 4.19 17.96 -8.93
CA ALA A 103 2.76 18.17 -9.18
C ALA A 103 2.13 19.21 -8.24
N ASN A 104 2.79 19.56 -7.14
CA ASN A 104 2.29 20.49 -6.11
C ASN A 104 0.87 20.10 -5.62
N LEU A 105 0.64 18.80 -5.42
CA LEU A 105 -0.63 18.23 -4.98
C LEU A 105 -0.43 17.45 -3.67
N PRO A 106 -1.27 17.65 -2.64
CA PRO A 106 -1.17 16.95 -1.37
C PRO A 106 -1.82 15.55 -1.46
N ILE A 107 -1.24 14.68 -2.30
CA ILE A 107 -1.73 13.31 -2.51
C ILE A 107 -0.61 12.34 -2.11
N ALA A 108 -0.89 11.49 -1.13
CA ALA A 108 0.04 10.44 -0.73
C ALA A 108 -0.10 9.22 -1.66
N LEU A 109 1.06 8.69 -2.09
CA LEU A 109 1.16 7.53 -2.97
C LEU A 109 1.79 6.35 -2.22
N ALA A 110 1.12 5.20 -2.28
CA ALA A 110 1.60 3.92 -1.78
C ALA A 110 1.07 2.79 -2.67
N PRO A 111 1.67 1.59 -2.61
CA PRO A 111 1.19 0.45 -3.39
C PRO A 111 -0.24 0.03 -3.01
N GLY A 112 -1.01 -0.34 -4.02
CA GLY A 112 -2.40 -0.79 -3.86
C GLY A 112 -2.47 -2.22 -3.35
N MET A 113 -2.88 -2.40 -2.09
CA MET A 113 -2.94 -3.70 -1.41
C MET A 113 -3.74 -4.78 -2.16
N GLY A 114 -4.87 -4.41 -2.77
CA GLY A 114 -5.72 -5.36 -3.51
C GLY A 114 -5.05 -5.93 -4.76
N MET A 115 -4.27 -5.12 -5.48
CA MET A 115 -3.53 -5.58 -6.66
C MET A 115 -2.39 -6.52 -6.27
N ASN A 116 -1.74 -6.28 -5.12
CA ASN A 116 -0.68 -7.15 -4.62
C ASN A 116 -1.22 -8.52 -4.17
N ALA A 117 -2.40 -8.54 -3.56
CA ALA A 117 -3.10 -9.79 -3.22
C ALA A 117 -3.53 -10.57 -4.48
N TYR A 118 -4.08 -9.88 -5.49
CA TYR A 118 -4.41 -10.51 -6.77
C TYR A 118 -3.17 -11.07 -7.47
N PHE A 119 -2.10 -10.28 -7.54
CA PHE A 119 -0.82 -10.71 -8.11
C PHE A 119 -0.29 -11.97 -7.43
N THR A 120 -0.26 -11.96 -6.09
CA THR A 120 0.30 -13.06 -5.30
C THR A 120 -0.57 -14.31 -5.36
N TYR A 121 -1.87 -14.21 -5.06
CA TYR A 121 -2.70 -15.38 -4.85
C TYR A 121 -3.41 -15.86 -6.12
N SER A 122 -3.68 -14.97 -7.09
CA SER A 122 -4.39 -15.34 -8.32
C SER A 122 -3.47 -15.53 -9.53
N VAL A 123 -2.41 -14.72 -9.68
CA VAL A 123 -1.53 -14.80 -10.85
C VAL A 123 -0.36 -15.76 -10.61
N VAL A 124 0.48 -15.48 -9.61
CA VAL A 124 1.66 -16.29 -9.29
C VAL A 124 1.30 -17.51 -8.45
N GLY A 125 0.26 -17.41 -7.63
CA GLY A 125 -0.13 -18.44 -6.66
C GLY A 125 0.79 -18.47 -5.43
N TRP A 126 0.33 -19.12 -4.38
CA TRP A 126 1.13 -19.35 -3.17
C TRP A 126 2.42 -20.09 -3.53
N ARG A 127 3.58 -19.51 -3.22
CA ARG A 127 4.92 -20.07 -3.51
C ARG A 127 5.09 -20.52 -4.97
N GLY A 128 4.54 -19.77 -5.92
CA GLY A 128 4.72 -20.07 -7.36
C GLY A 128 3.94 -21.29 -7.86
N THR A 129 2.92 -21.75 -7.13
CA THR A 129 2.04 -22.87 -7.56
C THR A 129 1.05 -22.49 -8.67
N GLY A 130 0.99 -21.21 -9.05
CA GLY A 130 0.10 -20.71 -10.08
C GLY A 130 0.51 -21.06 -11.50
N SER A 131 -0.31 -20.64 -12.46
CA SER A 131 -0.12 -20.91 -13.89
C SER A 131 0.97 -20.05 -14.54
N VAL A 132 1.39 -18.95 -13.89
CA VAL A 132 2.32 -17.96 -14.42
C VAL A 132 3.54 -17.87 -13.48
N SER A 133 4.75 -17.94 -14.04
CA SER A 133 5.97 -17.80 -13.25
C SER A 133 6.10 -16.37 -12.69
N TYR A 134 6.73 -16.24 -11.52
CA TYR A 134 6.96 -14.93 -10.89
C TYR A 134 7.64 -13.93 -11.86
N GLN A 135 8.64 -14.38 -12.63
CA GLN A 135 9.35 -13.54 -13.60
C GLN A 135 8.43 -13.04 -14.73
N ALA A 136 7.58 -13.91 -15.27
CA ALA A 136 6.60 -13.53 -16.28
C ALA A 136 5.57 -12.53 -15.73
N ALA A 137 5.11 -12.75 -14.49
CA ALA A 137 4.17 -11.86 -13.82
C ALA A 137 4.77 -10.46 -13.59
N VAL A 138 6.01 -10.36 -13.09
CA VAL A 138 6.69 -9.06 -12.89
C VAL A 138 6.95 -8.35 -14.22
N THR A 139 7.27 -9.10 -15.29
CA THR A 139 7.43 -8.52 -16.63
C THR A 139 6.11 -7.94 -17.14
N ALA A 140 4.98 -8.63 -16.89
CA ALA A 140 3.65 -8.11 -17.23
C ALA A 140 3.33 -6.82 -16.46
N VAL A 141 3.68 -6.73 -15.16
CA VAL A 141 3.51 -5.50 -14.36
C VAL A 141 4.36 -4.35 -14.91
N MET A 142 5.60 -4.61 -15.34
CA MET A 142 6.44 -3.60 -15.99
C MET A 142 5.83 -3.08 -17.29
N ILE A 143 5.27 -3.98 -18.12
CA ILE A 143 4.59 -3.61 -19.36
C ILE A 143 3.31 -2.81 -19.06
N GLU A 144 2.54 -3.21 -18.05
CA GLU A 144 1.34 -2.50 -17.59
C GLU A 144 1.68 -1.07 -17.14
N GLY A 145 2.75 -0.89 -16.35
CA GLY A 145 3.25 0.42 -15.96
C GLY A 145 3.63 1.30 -17.16
N ALA A 146 4.29 0.72 -18.17
CA ALA A 146 4.63 1.44 -19.41
C ALA A 146 3.37 1.84 -20.21
N ILE A 147 2.39 0.95 -20.31
CA ILE A 147 1.09 1.23 -20.95
C ILE A 147 0.38 2.37 -20.19
N PHE A 148 0.31 2.28 -18.86
CA PHE A 148 -0.35 3.29 -18.03
C PHE A 148 0.34 4.66 -18.11
N PHE A 149 1.67 4.68 -18.24
CA PHE A 149 2.44 5.90 -18.49
C PHE A 149 2.06 6.56 -19.82
N VAL A 150 1.98 5.79 -20.90
CA VAL A 150 1.56 6.28 -22.23
C VAL A 150 0.10 6.77 -22.19
N LEU A 151 -0.80 6.04 -21.53
CA LEU A 151 -2.19 6.44 -21.33
C LEU A 151 -2.33 7.73 -20.50
N SER A 152 -1.41 7.94 -19.55
CA SER A 152 -1.38 9.15 -18.73
C SER A 152 -0.93 10.38 -19.52
N ILE A 153 0.04 10.24 -20.43
CA ILE A 153 0.48 11.33 -21.31
C ILE A 153 -0.60 11.69 -22.33
N THR A 154 -1.27 10.69 -22.91
CA THR A 154 -2.33 10.90 -23.91
C THR A 154 -3.65 11.41 -23.32
N GLY A 155 -3.80 11.42 -22.00
CA GLY A 155 -5.02 11.86 -21.31
C GLY A 155 -6.18 10.84 -21.36
N ALA A 156 -5.97 9.68 -21.98
CA ALA A 156 -6.98 8.62 -22.15
C ALA A 156 -7.49 8.06 -20.81
N ARG A 157 -6.73 8.21 -19.72
CA ARG A 157 -7.14 7.80 -18.36
C ARG A 157 -8.51 8.33 -17.93
N TYR A 158 -8.88 9.55 -18.35
CA TYR A 158 -10.15 10.15 -17.96
C TYR A 158 -11.34 9.43 -18.63
N ALA A 159 -11.16 9.01 -19.89
CA ALA A 159 -12.18 8.26 -20.62
C ALA A 159 -12.47 6.92 -19.95
N ILE A 160 -11.42 6.22 -19.49
CA ILE A 160 -11.56 4.93 -18.79
C ILE A 160 -12.33 5.11 -17.47
N ILE A 161 -11.97 6.12 -16.67
CA ILE A 161 -12.64 6.37 -15.38
C ILE A 161 -14.14 6.68 -15.57
N ARG A 162 -14.50 7.34 -16.68
CA ARG A 162 -15.90 7.67 -16.99
C ARG A 162 -16.75 6.43 -17.35
N LEU A 163 -16.12 5.33 -17.75
CA LEU A 163 -16.81 4.06 -18.02
C LEU A 163 -17.21 3.33 -16.74
N ILE A 164 -16.57 3.63 -15.60
CA ILE A 164 -16.85 2.96 -14.32
C ILE A 164 -18.15 3.53 -13.73
N PRO A 165 -19.18 2.69 -13.47
CA PRO A 165 -20.43 3.15 -12.88
C PRO A 165 -20.21 3.83 -11.53
N GLU A 166 -20.97 4.90 -11.26
CA GLU A 166 -20.91 5.64 -10.00
C GLU A 166 -21.09 4.76 -8.75
N PRO A 167 -21.99 3.75 -8.72
CA PRO A 167 -22.10 2.86 -7.57
C PRO A 167 -20.80 2.10 -7.26
N VAL A 168 -20.06 1.69 -8.29
CA VAL A 168 -18.77 1.00 -8.13
C VAL A 168 -17.73 1.95 -7.54
N ARG A 169 -17.68 3.19 -8.03
CA ARG A 169 -16.74 4.21 -7.55
C ARG A 169 -16.93 4.56 -6.07
N ILE A 170 -18.17 4.53 -5.57
CA ILE A 170 -18.49 4.79 -4.16
C ILE A 170 -18.28 3.54 -3.31
N ALA A 171 -18.57 2.35 -3.84
CA ALA A 171 -18.39 1.09 -3.12
C ALA A 171 -16.91 0.75 -2.89
N THR A 172 -16.01 1.07 -3.82
CA THR A 172 -14.58 0.78 -3.71
C THR A 172 -13.93 1.33 -2.42
N PRO A 173 -14.00 2.63 -2.09
CA PRO A 173 -13.41 3.15 -0.85
C PRO A 173 -14.08 2.57 0.41
N ALA A 174 -15.38 2.29 0.39
CA ALA A 174 -16.07 1.65 1.50
C ALA A 174 -15.56 0.21 1.74
N ALA A 175 -15.38 -0.57 0.67
CA ALA A 175 -14.82 -1.93 0.73
C ALA A 175 -13.36 -1.93 1.21
N ILE A 176 -12.53 -1.00 0.71
CA ILE A 176 -11.15 -0.84 1.18
C ILE A 176 -11.15 -0.53 2.68
N GLY A 177 -11.98 0.42 3.14
CA GLY A 177 -12.07 0.75 4.57
C GLY A 177 -12.48 -0.44 5.45
N ALA A 178 -13.49 -1.19 5.03
CA ALA A 178 -13.93 -2.40 5.75
C ALA A 178 -12.84 -3.49 5.78
N PHE A 179 -12.11 -3.66 4.68
CA PHE A 179 -10.98 -4.60 4.59
C PHE A 179 -9.83 -4.20 5.52
N LEU A 180 -9.47 -2.90 5.56
CA LEU A 180 -8.44 -2.40 6.48
C LEU A 180 -8.86 -2.52 7.95
N ALA A 181 -10.13 -2.27 8.25
CA ALA A 181 -10.66 -2.52 9.58
C ALA A 181 -10.52 -4.00 9.96
N HIS A 182 -10.81 -4.92 9.04
CA HIS A 182 -10.62 -6.36 9.27
C HIS A 182 -9.15 -6.72 9.53
N LEU A 183 -8.22 -6.24 8.70
CA LEU A 183 -6.78 -6.49 8.90
C LEU A 183 -6.29 -5.97 10.26
N GLY A 184 -6.75 -4.79 10.70
CA GLY A 184 -6.40 -4.24 12.02
C GLY A 184 -6.97 -5.02 13.21
N LEU A 185 -7.99 -5.86 13.00
CA LEU A 185 -8.51 -6.77 14.03
C LEU A 185 -7.77 -8.09 14.07
N GLN A 186 -7.08 -8.48 12.99
CA GLN A 186 -6.35 -9.74 12.91
C GLN A 186 -5.09 -9.75 13.80
N THR A 187 -4.75 -10.93 14.33
CA THR A 187 -3.61 -11.12 15.25
C THR A 187 -2.26 -10.80 14.63
N ALA A 188 -2.13 -10.96 13.32
CA ALA A 188 -0.85 -10.79 12.66
C ALA A 188 -0.46 -9.31 12.45
N GLU A 189 -1.44 -8.39 12.46
CA GLU A 189 -1.21 -6.98 12.07
C GLU A 189 -1.78 -5.96 13.08
N GLY A 190 -2.66 -6.38 14.01
CA GLY A 190 -3.31 -5.47 14.95
C GLY A 190 -3.67 -6.12 16.29
N ILE A 191 -4.83 -5.75 16.84
CA ILE A 191 -5.17 -6.05 18.26
C ILE A 191 -5.44 -7.53 18.56
N GLY A 192 -5.50 -8.39 17.55
CA GLY A 192 -5.70 -9.84 17.72
C GLY A 192 -7.07 -10.25 18.22
N LEU A 193 -8.09 -9.43 17.96
CA LEU A 193 -9.49 -9.75 18.26
C LEU A 193 -10.06 -10.79 17.28
N VAL A 194 -9.50 -10.91 16.08
CA VAL A 194 -9.92 -11.87 15.05
C VAL A 194 -8.78 -12.84 14.77
N VAL A 195 -9.05 -14.13 14.92
CA VAL A 195 -8.12 -15.23 14.64
C VAL A 195 -8.68 -16.07 13.50
N SER A 196 -7.83 -16.73 12.72
CA SER A 196 -8.27 -17.66 11.68
C SER A 196 -8.74 -18.99 12.28
N ASP A 197 -9.92 -19.44 11.90
CA ASP A 197 -10.46 -20.77 12.23
C ASP A 197 -10.68 -21.60 10.96
N ILE A 198 -10.52 -22.93 11.05
CA ILE A 198 -10.58 -23.83 9.90
C ILE A 198 -12.05 -24.00 9.41
N ALA A 199 -13.04 -23.86 10.29
CA ALA A 199 -14.45 -24.04 9.97
C ALA A 199 -15.14 -22.77 9.46
N THR A 200 -14.76 -21.59 9.98
CA THR A 200 -15.42 -20.32 9.65
C THR A 200 -14.51 -19.28 9.01
N ALA A 201 -13.24 -19.61 8.73
CA ALA A 201 -12.16 -18.70 8.29
C ALA A 201 -11.81 -17.57 9.29
N VAL A 202 -12.73 -17.20 10.20
CA VAL A 202 -12.59 -16.18 11.23
C VAL A 202 -13.26 -16.63 12.54
N THR A 203 -12.60 -16.40 13.67
CA THR A 203 -13.10 -16.60 15.03
C THR A 203 -12.67 -15.45 15.93
N LEU A 204 -13.31 -15.30 17.09
CA LEU A 204 -12.92 -14.33 18.11
C LEU A 204 -11.65 -14.80 18.83
N GLY A 205 -10.63 -13.95 18.83
CA GLY A 205 -9.41 -14.12 19.62
C GLY A 205 -9.60 -13.75 21.09
N GLY A 206 -8.70 -14.23 21.94
CA GLY A 206 -8.68 -13.87 23.37
C GLY A 206 -9.62 -14.69 24.26
N CYS A 207 -10.32 -15.69 23.74
CA CYS A 207 -10.95 -16.71 24.58
C CYS A 207 -9.85 -17.63 25.14
N PRO A 208 -9.76 -17.84 26.46
CA PRO A 208 -8.90 -18.87 27.02
C PRO A 208 -9.31 -20.24 26.45
N GLU A 209 -8.33 -21.11 26.16
CA GLU A 209 -8.62 -22.52 25.87
C GLU A 209 -9.44 -23.07 27.03
N ASP A 210 -10.68 -23.45 26.74
CA ASP A 210 -11.59 -24.04 27.71
C ASP A 210 -10.91 -25.30 28.29
N ARG A 211 -10.78 -25.33 29.62
CA ARG A 211 -10.45 -26.54 30.38
C ARG A 211 -11.71 -27.34 30.62
#